data_AF-A0A6V8K897-F1
#
_entry.id   AF-A0A6V8K897-F1
#
_cell.length_a   1.000
_cell.length_b   1.000
_cell.length_c   1.000
_cell.angle_alpha   90.00
_cell.angle_beta   90.00
_cell.angle_gamma   90.00
#
_symmetry.space_group_name_H-M   'P 1'
#
loop_
_entity.id
_entity.type
_entity.pdbx_description
1 polymer ?
#
loop_
_entity_poly.entity_id
_entity_poly.type
_entity_poly.pdbx_seq_one_letter_code
_entity_poly.pdbx_strand_id
1 'polypeptide(L)'
;MAAEHRAGLHDPVPAGTGRPGAPAAGKRRGQRPYEITDPGRTELAQWFATPISRTDRPRDELAIKLALALTTPGVDVRAVVQTQRTATMRALQEYTRLKTRDSDAADLPWRLVLDAMIFQAEAEIRWLDHCEASLMRYPPPAPKPPSTKPSPADRLDPDHSEVTSS
;
A
#
# COMPACT_ATOMS: atom_id res chain seq x y z
N MET A 1 -13.53 15.89 -3.15
CA MET A 1 -14.39 16.84 -2.41
C MET A 1 -14.85 16.11 -1.16
N ALA A 2 -14.36 16.38 0.05
CA ALA A 2 -14.18 17.69 0.66
C ALA A 2 -12.73 17.94 1.11
N ALA A 3 -12.21 19.08 0.68
CA ALA A 3 -11.13 19.77 1.36
C ALA A 3 -11.77 20.90 2.17
N GLU A 4 -11.16 21.23 3.31
CA GLU A 4 -11.29 22.49 4.05
C GLU A 4 -12.50 22.65 5.01
N HIS A 5 -12.32 22.14 6.23
CA HIS A 5 -12.77 22.85 7.44
C HIS A 5 -11.79 22.64 8.59
N ARG A 6 -10.55 23.15 8.43
CA ARG A 6 -9.47 22.97 9.39
C ARG A 6 -9.42 24.05 10.49
N ALA A 7 -10.41 24.94 10.51
CA ALA A 7 -10.51 26.06 11.45
C ALA A 7 -11.59 25.75 12.51
N GLY A 8 -11.18 25.44 13.75
CA GLY A 8 -12.10 25.27 14.90
C GLY A 8 -11.86 24.04 15.79
N LEU A 9 -10.94 23.14 15.44
CA LEU A 9 -10.74 21.88 16.17
C LEU A 9 -9.97 22.04 17.50
N HIS A 10 -9.19 23.11 17.64
CA HIS A 10 -8.35 23.36 18.80
C HIS A 10 -8.36 24.83 19.17
N ASP A 11 -8.66 25.13 20.44
CA ASP A 11 -8.50 26.46 21.00
C ASP A 11 -7.24 26.52 21.89
N PRO A 12 -6.48 27.64 21.85
CA PRO A 12 -5.36 27.83 22.76
C PRO A 12 -5.88 28.09 24.18
N VAL A 13 -5.41 27.30 25.15
CA VAL A 13 -5.71 27.51 26.57
C VAL A 13 -5.17 28.89 27.00
N PRO A 14 -5.99 29.81 27.55
CA PRO A 14 -5.50 31.09 28.04
C PRO A 14 -4.51 30.87 29.18
N ALA A 15 -3.40 31.62 29.16
CA ALA A 15 -2.40 31.60 30.23
C ALA A 15 -3.00 32.20 31.52
N GLY A 16 -3.70 31.36 32.29
CA GLY A 16 -4.33 31.73 33.55
C GLY A 16 -3.32 32.15 34.60
N THR A 17 -3.54 33.35 35.13
CA THR A 17 -2.88 34.01 36.26
C THR A 17 -2.65 33.07 37.45
N GLY A 18 -1.42 33.06 37.97
CA GLY A 18 -0.93 32.13 38.96
C GLY A 18 -1.60 32.23 40.34
N ARG A 19 -1.76 31.07 40.97
CA ARG A 19 -1.85 30.91 42.43
C ARG A 19 -0.51 30.33 42.90
N PRO A 20 0.22 30.95 43.85
CA PRO A 20 1.57 30.51 44.19
C PRO A 20 1.51 29.31 45.14
N GLY A 21 2.22 28.22 44.78
CA GLY A 21 2.57 27.15 45.71
C GLY A 21 2.37 25.71 45.20
N ALA A 22 3.19 25.27 44.25
CA ALA A 22 3.56 23.85 44.08
C ALA A 22 4.83 23.75 43.20
N PRO A 23 5.79 22.85 43.51
CA PRO A 23 7.07 22.77 42.81
C PRO A 23 6.88 22.34 41.34
N ALA A 24 7.46 23.13 40.44
CA ALA A 24 7.37 22.95 39.00
C ALA A 24 8.10 21.68 38.54
N ALA A 25 7.34 20.65 38.17
CA ALA A 25 7.82 19.60 37.28
C ALA A 25 8.14 20.23 35.91
N GLY A 26 9.31 19.89 35.36
CA GLY A 26 9.95 20.60 34.25
C GLY A 26 9.05 20.81 33.02
N LYS A 27 8.68 22.07 32.77
CA LYS A 27 8.11 22.47 31.48
C LYS A 27 9.23 22.47 30.43
N ARG A 28 9.21 21.49 29.53
CA ARG A 28 9.96 21.56 28.26
C ARG A 28 9.47 22.81 27.51
N ARG A 29 10.37 23.80 27.36
CA ARG A 29 10.08 25.10 26.72
C ARG A 29 9.58 24.87 25.29
N GLY A 30 8.36 25.34 24.99
CA GLY A 30 7.89 25.55 23.61
C GLY A 30 6.55 24.92 23.21
N GLN A 31 6.01 23.94 23.94
CA GLN A 31 4.72 23.34 23.58
C GLN A 31 3.56 24.18 24.14
N ARG A 32 2.73 24.73 23.25
CA ARG A 32 1.43 25.31 23.64
C ARG A 32 0.45 24.16 23.83
N PRO A 33 -0.17 24.01 25.01
CA PRO A 33 -1.22 23.02 25.20
C PRO A 33 -2.45 23.42 24.39
N TYR A 34 -3.03 22.44 23.68
CA TYR A 34 -4.29 22.55 22.96
C TYR A 34 -5.35 21.74 23.68
N GLU A 35 -6.56 22.27 23.77
CA GLU A 35 -7.72 21.55 24.27
C GLU A 35 -8.71 21.33 23.13
N ILE A 36 -9.35 20.16 23.09
CA ILE A 36 -10.40 19.89 22.11
C ILE A 36 -11.63 20.73 22.44
N THR A 37 -12.19 21.39 21.42
CA THR A 37 -13.38 22.23 21.55
C THR A 37 -14.65 21.37 21.56
N ASP A 38 -15.80 21.93 21.96
CA ASP A 38 -17.07 21.20 21.89
C ASP A 38 -17.44 20.79 20.45
N PRO A 39 -17.32 21.67 19.43
CA PRO A 39 -17.45 21.26 18.04
C PRO A 39 -16.48 20.13 17.66
N GLY A 40 -15.24 20.21 18.13
CA GLY A 40 -14.24 19.16 17.94
C GLY A 40 -14.61 17.83 18.56
N ARG A 41 -15.23 17.82 19.75
CA ARG A 41 -15.75 16.61 20.39
C ARG A 41 -16.89 15.99 19.59
N THR A 42 -17.79 16.81 19.04
CA THR A 42 -18.88 16.35 18.15
C THR A 42 -18.33 15.73 16.87
N GLU A 43 -17.37 16.39 16.22
CA GLU A 43 -16.74 15.86 15.00
C GLU A 43 -16.00 14.54 15.28
N LEU A 44 -15.26 14.46 16.40
CA LEU A 44 -14.57 13.24 16.80
C LEU A 44 -15.55 12.07 17.06
N ALA A 45 -16.68 12.35 17.72
CA ALA A 45 -17.72 11.34 17.94
C ALA A 45 -18.32 10.85 16.61
N GLN A 46 -18.56 11.76 15.67
CA GLN A 46 -19.02 11.39 14.33
C GLN A 46 -17.98 10.56 13.57
N TRP A 47 -16.69 10.92 13.69
CA TRP A 47 -15.60 10.17 13.06
C TRP A 47 -15.53 8.73 13.58
N PHE A 48 -15.60 8.51 14.90
CA PHE A 48 -15.63 7.16 15.48
C PHE A 48 -16.85 6.34 15.04
N ALA A 49 -17.99 6.97 14.78
CA ALA A 49 -19.21 6.31 14.32
C ALA A 49 -19.23 6.06 12.80
N THR A 50 -18.35 6.71 12.03
CA THR A 50 -18.34 6.62 10.57
C THR A 50 -17.50 5.42 10.12
N PRO A 51 -18.09 4.44 9.40
CA PRO A 51 -17.31 3.31 8.88
C PRO A 51 -16.29 3.77 7.84
N ILE A 52 -15.11 3.14 7.86
CA ILE A 52 -14.10 3.35 6.80
C ILE A 52 -14.50 2.51 5.57
N SER A 53 -14.78 3.18 4.45
CA SER A 53 -15.10 2.50 3.18
C SER A 53 -13.88 1.80 2.59
N ARG A 54 -14.10 0.73 1.82
CA ARG A 54 -13.04 0.04 1.08
C ARG A 54 -12.40 0.93 0.00
N THR A 55 -13.15 1.87 -0.56
CA THR A 55 -12.65 2.81 -1.58
C THR A 55 -11.72 3.88 -1.00
N ASP A 56 -11.82 4.13 0.31
CA ASP A 56 -11.01 5.13 1.01
C ASP A 56 -9.70 4.53 1.51
N ARG A 57 -9.54 3.20 1.40
CA ARG A 57 -8.29 2.51 1.72
C ARG A 57 -7.24 2.81 0.64
N PRO A 58 -5.96 3.02 1.02
CA PRO A 58 -4.87 3.12 0.05
C PRO A 58 -4.87 1.94 -0.92
N ARG A 59 -4.51 2.19 -2.18
CA ARG A 59 -4.34 1.14 -3.19
C ARG A 59 -3.26 0.15 -2.73
N ASP A 60 -3.47 -1.13 -3.04
CA ASP A 60 -2.48 -2.16 -2.80
C ASP A 60 -1.35 -2.06 -3.84
N GLU A 61 -0.27 -1.39 -3.44
CA GLU A 61 0.90 -1.18 -4.31
C GLU A 61 1.60 -2.49 -4.68
N LEU A 62 1.57 -3.50 -3.81
CA LEU A 62 2.21 -4.78 -4.06
C LEU A 62 1.47 -5.57 -5.14
N ALA A 63 0.14 -5.57 -5.11
CA ALA A 63 -0.69 -6.16 -6.16
C ALA A 63 -0.40 -5.52 -7.53
N ILE A 64 -0.31 -4.18 -7.57
CA ILE A 64 0.05 -3.44 -8.79
C ILE A 64 1.46 -3.83 -9.26
N LYS A 65 2.43 -3.88 -8.33
CA LYS A 65 3.82 -4.26 -8.63
C LYS A 65 3.92 -5.66 -9.23
N LEU A 66 3.20 -6.65 -8.70
CA LEU A 66 3.22 -8.02 -9.24
C LEU A 66 2.53 -8.10 -10.61
N ALA A 67 1.43 -7.39 -10.81
CA ALA A 67 0.77 -7.32 -12.11
C ALA A 67 1.69 -6.73 -13.19
N LEU A 68 2.42 -5.66 -12.86
CA LEU A 68 3.41 -5.06 -13.76
C LEU A 68 4.60 -5.98 -14.01
N ALA A 69 5.10 -6.66 -12.99
CA ALA A 69 6.20 -7.62 -13.12
C ALA A 69 5.86 -8.73 -14.12
N LEU A 70 4.60 -9.21 -14.14
CA LEU A 70 4.13 -10.23 -15.08
C LEU A 70 4.12 -9.77 -16.54
N THR A 71 3.92 -8.48 -16.79
CA THR A 71 3.84 -7.92 -18.15
C THR A 71 5.16 -7.30 -18.62
N THR A 72 6.18 -7.21 -17.76
CA THR A 72 7.44 -6.54 -18.06
C THR A 72 8.51 -7.54 -18.52
N PRO A 73 8.99 -7.45 -19.77
CA PRO A 73 10.05 -8.33 -20.25
C PRO A 73 11.32 -8.21 -19.41
N GLY A 74 11.95 -9.35 -19.09
CA GLY A 74 13.21 -9.40 -18.34
C GLY A 74 13.07 -9.28 -16.82
N VAL A 75 11.86 -9.09 -16.28
CA VAL A 75 11.62 -9.10 -14.84
C VAL A 75 11.36 -10.52 -14.37
N ASP A 76 12.16 -11.01 -13.41
CA ASP A 76 11.90 -12.27 -12.72
C ASP A 76 10.86 -12.06 -11.61
N VAL A 77 9.60 -12.38 -11.92
CA VAL A 77 8.48 -12.30 -10.97
C VAL A 77 8.71 -13.18 -9.74
N ARG A 78 9.38 -14.33 -9.88
CA ARG A 78 9.67 -15.21 -8.75
C ARG A 78 10.64 -14.53 -7.79
N ALA A 79 11.69 -13.89 -8.30
CA ALA A 79 12.62 -13.12 -7.49
C ALA A 79 11.92 -11.94 -6.78
N VAL A 80 10.98 -11.25 -7.45
CA VAL A 80 10.19 -10.18 -6.84
C VAL A 80 9.36 -10.70 -5.67
N VAL A 81 8.68 -11.84 -5.84
CA VAL A 81 7.88 -12.46 -4.78
C VAL A 81 8.76 -12.90 -3.60
N GLN A 82 9.91 -13.53 -3.86
CA GLN A 82 10.82 -13.94 -2.77
C GLN A 82 11.41 -12.75 -2.01
N THR A 83 11.71 -11.67 -2.73
CA THR A 83 12.20 -10.42 -2.12
C THR A 83 11.14 -9.84 -1.19
N GLN A 84 9.89 -9.76 -1.65
CA GLN A 84 8.79 -9.29 -0.83
C GLN A 84 8.58 -10.19 0.40
N ARG A 85 8.45 -11.50 0.20
CA ARG A 85 8.26 -12.48 1.28
C ARG A 85 9.31 -12.33 2.39
N THR A 86 10.57 -12.16 2.01
CA THR A 86 11.67 -11.96 2.95
C THR A 86 11.48 -10.69 3.78
N ALA A 87 11.05 -9.60 3.15
CA ALA A 87 10.76 -8.34 3.83
C ALA A 87 9.57 -8.48 4.79
N THR A 88 8.47 -9.11 4.34
CA THR A 88 7.26 -9.35 5.15
C THR A 88 7.56 -10.22 6.38
N MET A 89 8.37 -11.26 6.21
CA MET A 89 8.77 -12.15 7.31
C MET A 89 9.60 -11.41 8.37
N ARG A 90 10.51 -10.52 7.93
CA ARG A 90 11.28 -9.67 8.85
C ARG A 90 10.37 -8.72 9.63
N ALA A 91 9.39 -8.10 8.96
CA ALA A 91 8.42 -7.22 9.60
C ALA A 91 7.58 -7.99 10.64
N LEU A 92 7.09 -9.18 10.29
CA LEU A 92 6.33 -10.05 11.20
C LEU A 92 7.13 -10.39 12.46
N GLN A 93 8.40 -10.77 12.30
CA GLN A 93 9.30 -11.05 13.42
C GLN A 93 9.50 -9.82 14.32
N GLU A 94 9.64 -8.64 13.72
CA GLU A 94 9.80 -7.39 14.47
C GLU A 94 8.54 -7.04 15.28
N TYR A 95 7.35 -7.12 14.66
CA TYR A 95 6.08 -6.86 15.35
C TYR A 95 5.84 -7.85 16.49
N THR A 96 6.18 -9.12 16.27
CA THR A 96 6.07 -10.16 17.30
C THR A 96 7.00 -9.87 18.48
N ARG A 97 8.25 -9.47 18.20
CA ARG A 97 9.22 -9.09 19.25
C ARG A 97 8.75 -7.88 20.04
N LEU A 98 8.23 -6.84 19.37
CA LEU A 98 7.67 -5.66 20.03
C LEU A 98 6.50 -6.05 20.95
N LYS A 99 5.57 -6.87 20.44
CA LYS A 99 4.41 -7.35 21.19
C LYS A 99 4.80 -8.13 22.46
N THR A 100 5.83 -8.97 22.39
CA THR A 100 6.32 -9.74 23.54
C THR A 100 7.13 -8.91 24.53
N ARG A 101 7.86 -7.88 24.09
CA ARG A 101 8.63 -7.02 25.00
C ARG A 101 7.74 -6.11 25.83
N ASP A 102 6.64 -5.64 25.24
CA ASP A 102 5.74 -4.71 25.92
C ASP A 102 4.54 -5.41 26.58
N SER A 103 4.49 -6.75 26.65
CA SER A 103 3.29 -7.47 27.11
C SER A 103 2.91 -7.27 28.58
N ASP A 104 3.81 -6.76 29.42
CA ASP A 104 3.52 -6.41 30.82
C ASP A 104 3.28 -4.91 31.04
N ALA A 105 3.59 -4.06 30.06
CA ALA A 105 3.58 -2.59 30.19
C ALA A 105 2.79 -1.84 29.10
N ALA A 106 2.42 -2.48 27.99
CA ALA A 106 1.67 -1.83 26.91
C ALA A 106 0.17 -1.78 27.21
N ASP A 107 -0.38 -0.58 27.07
CA ASP A 107 -1.81 -0.33 27.05
C ASP A 107 -2.47 -1.09 25.88
N LEU A 108 -3.67 -1.62 26.12
CA LEU A 108 -4.47 -2.38 25.15
C LEU A 108 -4.53 -1.76 23.74
N PRO A 109 -4.69 -0.43 23.56
CA PRO A 109 -4.71 0.19 22.23
C PRO A 109 -3.46 -0.11 21.40
N TRP A 110 -2.27 -0.10 22.02
CA TRP A 110 -1.02 -0.40 21.32
C TRP A 110 -0.94 -1.87 20.89
N ARG A 111 -1.42 -2.78 21.74
CA ARG A 111 -1.48 -4.22 21.40
C ARG A 111 -2.37 -4.48 20.19
N LEU A 112 -3.54 -3.82 20.13
CA LEU A 112 -4.46 -3.96 19.00
C LEU A 112 -3.84 -3.44 17.68
N VAL A 113 -3.03 -2.39 17.74
CA VAL A 113 -2.28 -1.90 16.57
C VAL A 113 -1.26 -2.95 16.11
N LEU A 114 -0.48 -3.51 17.03
CA LEU A 114 0.48 -4.57 16.71
C LEU A 114 -0.19 -5.83 16.16
N ASP A 115 -1.34 -6.23 16.73
CA ASP A 115 -2.13 -7.36 16.23
C ASP A 115 -2.60 -7.13 14.80
N ALA A 116 -3.10 -5.92 14.50
CA ALA A 116 -3.48 -5.56 13.14
C ALA A 116 -2.29 -5.67 12.18
N MET A 117 -1.10 -5.15 12.56
CA MET A 117 0.12 -5.23 11.74
C MET A 117 0.56 -6.68 11.49
N ILE A 118 0.50 -7.54 12.51
CA ILE A 118 0.79 -8.97 12.41
C ILE A 118 -0.17 -9.64 11.43
N PHE A 119 -1.49 -9.41 11.57
CA PHE A 119 -2.48 -10.01 10.68
C PHE A 119 -2.35 -9.53 9.23
N GLN A 120 -1.97 -8.28 8.99
CA GLN A 120 -1.67 -7.81 7.64
C GLN A 120 -0.45 -8.53 7.06
N ALA A 121 0.63 -8.68 7.82
CA ALA A 121 1.83 -9.39 7.36
C ALA A 121 1.53 -10.87 7.05
N GLU A 122 0.74 -11.54 7.88
CA GLU A 122 0.30 -12.92 7.60
C GLU A 122 -0.60 -13.03 6.37
N ALA A 123 -1.53 -12.09 6.20
CA ALA A 123 -2.38 -12.04 5.02
C ALA A 123 -1.55 -11.84 3.73
N GLU A 124 -0.54 -10.97 3.79
CA GLU A 124 0.39 -10.75 2.69
C GLU A 124 1.19 -12.02 2.36
N ILE A 125 1.74 -12.72 3.36
CA ILE A 125 2.44 -14.00 3.14
C ILE A 125 1.53 -15.02 2.46
N ARG A 126 0.31 -15.21 2.98
CA ARG A 126 -0.68 -16.14 2.40
C ARG A 126 -1.05 -15.75 0.96
N TRP A 127 -1.12 -14.46 0.65
CA TRP A 127 -1.39 -14.00 -0.70
C TRP A 127 -0.18 -14.22 -1.63
N LEU A 128 1.04 -14.00 -1.17
CA LEU A 128 2.26 -14.32 -1.93
C LEU A 128 2.38 -15.83 -2.22
N ASP A 129 2.04 -16.69 -1.27
CA ASP A 129 1.95 -18.14 -1.47
C ASP A 129 0.96 -18.49 -2.60
N HIS A 130 -0.20 -17.85 -2.59
CA HIS A 130 -1.20 -18.01 -3.64
C HIS A 130 -0.68 -17.53 -5.01
N CYS A 131 0.05 -16.41 -5.06
CA CYS A 131 0.68 -15.94 -6.29
C CYS A 131 1.71 -16.95 -6.82
N GLU A 132 2.60 -17.48 -5.98
CA GLU A 132 3.58 -18.50 -6.42
C GLU A 132 2.90 -19.75 -6.96
N ALA A 133 1.87 -20.25 -6.26
CA ALA A 133 1.10 -21.40 -6.70
C ALA A 133 0.41 -21.15 -8.06
N SER A 134 -0.09 -19.94 -8.28
CA SER A 134 -0.72 -19.54 -9.53
C SER A 134 0.30 -19.41 -10.67
N LEU A 135 1.49 -18.86 -10.39
CA LEU A 135 2.58 -18.74 -11.37
C LEU A 135 3.12 -20.10 -11.82
N MET A 136 3.14 -21.11 -10.95
CA MET A 136 3.51 -22.47 -11.36
C MET A 136 2.51 -23.09 -12.35
N ARG A 137 1.26 -22.64 -12.35
CA ARG A 137 0.19 -23.14 -13.23
C ARG A 137 0.05 -22.32 -14.52
N TYR A 138 0.68 -21.15 -14.60
CA TYR A 138 0.61 -20.27 -15.76
C TYR A 138 1.85 -20.46 -16.64
N PRO A 139 1.76 -21.18 -17.77
CA PRO A 139 2.88 -21.25 -18.72
C PRO A 139 3.15 -19.86 -19.28
N PRO A 140 4.43 -19.44 -19.41
CA PRO A 140 4.74 -18.16 -20.01
C PRO A 140 4.17 -18.08 -21.43
N PRO A 141 3.62 -16.92 -21.85
CA PRO A 141 3.07 -16.77 -23.18
C PRO A 141 4.13 -17.11 -24.21
N ALA A 142 3.80 -18.01 -25.15
CA ALA A 142 4.70 -18.42 -26.22
C ALA A 142 5.20 -17.17 -26.96
N PRO A 143 6.50 -17.12 -27.33
CA PRO A 143 7.04 -16.00 -28.09
C PRO A 143 6.21 -15.84 -29.37
N LYS A 144 5.64 -14.63 -29.58
CA LYS A 144 4.98 -14.31 -30.84
C LYS A 144 6.02 -14.50 -31.95
N PRO A 145 5.77 -15.35 -32.97
CA PRO A 145 6.68 -15.48 -34.09
C PRO A 145 6.89 -14.09 -34.72
N PRO A 146 8.11 -13.78 -35.19
CA PRO A 146 8.35 -12.52 -35.85
C PRO A 146 7.35 -12.40 -37.00
N SER A 147 6.59 -11.30 -37.00
CA SER A 147 5.75 -10.97 -38.14
C SER A 147 6.67 -10.70 -39.33
N THR A 148 6.94 -11.72 -40.13
CA THR A 148 7.57 -11.56 -41.42
C THR A 148 6.60 -10.77 -42.27
N LYS A 149 6.79 -9.44 -42.34
CA LYS A 149 6.18 -8.67 -43.43
C LYS A 149 6.72 -9.29 -44.72
N PRO A 150 5.87 -9.70 -45.68
CA PRO A 150 6.37 -10.18 -46.95
C PRO A 150 7.24 -9.08 -47.56
N SER A 151 8.48 -9.44 -47.88
CA SER A 151 9.40 -8.55 -48.58
C SER A 151 8.79 -8.18 -49.93
N PRO A 152 8.83 -6.91 -50.37
CA PRO A 152 8.31 -6.50 -51.68
C PRO A 152 8.99 -7.21 -52.87
N ALA A 153 10.09 -7.93 -52.63
CA ALA A 153 10.85 -8.65 -53.65
C ALA A 153 10.16 -9.93 -54.17
N ASP A 154 9.13 -10.45 -53.48
CA ASP A 154 8.34 -11.61 -53.95
C ASP A 154 7.21 -11.21 -54.92
N ARG A 155 7.14 -9.92 -55.31
CA ARG A 155 6.14 -9.37 -56.23
C ARG A 155 6.75 -8.93 -57.56
N LEU A 156 7.65 -9.73 -58.13
CA LEU A 156 8.00 -9.60 -59.55
C LEU A 156 7.72 -10.91 -60.30
N ASP A 157 6.59 -10.87 -61.01
CA ASP A 157 6.16 -11.53 -62.25
C ASP A 157 6.49 -13.00 -62.57
N PRO A 158 5.46 -13.70 -63.06
CA PRO A 158 5.55 -14.44 -64.31
C PRO A 158 4.58 -13.88 -65.37
N ASP A 159 5.19 -13.46 -66.47
CA ASP A 159 4.78 -13.76 -67.84
C ASP A 159 3.44 -13.20 -68.37
N HIS A 160 3.54 -12.07 -69.09
CA HIS A 160 2.53 -11.70 -70.09
C HIS A 160 2.79 -12.48 -71.38
N SER A 161 2.23 -13.69 -71.46
CA SER A 161 2.06 -14.42 -72.70
C SER A 161 0.58 -14.63 -73.00
N GLU A 162 -0.08 -13.62 -73.59
CA GLU A 162 -1.35 -13.81 -74.30
C GLU A 162 -1.28 -13.34 -75.76
N VAL A 163 -1.19 -14.36 -76.60
CA VAL A 163 -1.61 -14.48 -78.00
C VAL A 163 -2.89 -13.69 -78.30
N THR A 164 -2.89 -12.91 -79.39
CA THR A 164 -4.11 -12.74 -80.21
C THR A 164 -3.74 -12.76 -81.71
N SER A 165 -4.22 -13.80 -82.39
CA SER A 165 -4.29 -13.91 -83.85
C SER A 165 -5.23 -12.87 -84.45
N SER A 166 -4.84 -12.25 -85.57
CA SER A 166 -5.56 -12.20 -86.87
C SER A 166 -4.80 -11.36 -87.88
#